data_AF-A0A078AW94-F1
#
_entry.id   AF-A0A078AW94-F1
#
_cell.length_a   1.000
_cell.length_b   1.000
_cell.length_c   1.000
_cell.angle_alpha   90.00
_cell.angle_beta   90.00
_cell.angle_gamma   90.00
#
_symmetry.space_group_name_H-M   'P 1'
#
loop_
_entity.id
_entity.type
_entity.pdbx_description
1 polymer ?
#
loop_
_entity_poly.entity_id
_entity_poly.type
_entity_poly.pdbx_seq_one_letter_code
_entity_poly.pdbx_strand_id
1 'polypeptide(L)'
;MKRFSIFLIAALGVANVSSVYITTCHNDNECGTVCGTKGPNTVGPSEGLFGTKCECQNGKPPAYLCNKEGKNVYVCSDNQAPRCTVHCNMKVCIEKNGRKSTGVIRSACPKHHPQNAHDCCNHGGSYCTCVFHDTLDTNYQVFSELGGSNGDAKAWLGSCDSHHGLKVGSIQAELYLQLVKPELCSAVMSDGYHQRNYPEQYHNHHQHFHELLDQAYSNHFQQ
;
A
#
# COMPACT_ATOMS: atom_id res chain seq x y z
N MET A 1 -15.78 -20.62 31.34
CA MET A 1 -15.96 -19.22 30.92
C MET A 1 -14.59 -18.65 30.56
N LYS A 2 -14.49 -18.08 29.35
CA LYS A 2 -13.26 -17.76 28.61
C LYS A 2 -12.46 -16.65 29.29
N ARG A 3 -11.22 -16.95 29.65
CA ARG A 3 -10.15 -15.99 29.91
C ARG A 3 -8.89 -16.54 29.21
N PHE A 4 -8.04 -15.66 28.72
CA PHE A 4 -6.84 -15.87 27.89
C PHE A 4 -7.04 -15.74 26.37
N SER A 5 -7.10 -14.49 25.90
CA SER A 5 -6.67 -14.11 24.53
C SER A 5 -6.37 -12.61 24.46
N ILE A 6 -5.55 -12.06 25.37
CA ILE A 6 -5.00 -10.70 25.25
C ILE A 6 -3.59 -10.69 25.82
N PHE A 7 -2.65 -11.40 25.21
CA PHE A 7 -1.20 -11.25 25.46
C PHE A 7 -0.42 -11.65 24.20
N LEU A 8 -0.75 -11.01 23.08
CA LEU A 8 -0.02 -11.15 21.81
C LEU A 8 0.16 -9.77 21.16
N ILE A 9 0.33 -8.74 21.98
CA ILE A 9 0.60 -7.36 21.53
C ILE A 9 2.05 -6.93 21.89
N ALA A 10 2.75 -7.67 22.76
CA ALA A 10 4.03 -7.26 23.33
C ALA A 10 5.30 -7.76 22.60
N ALA A 11 5.17 -8.33 21.39
CA ALA A 11 6.32 -8.71 20.55
C ALA A 11 6.22 -8.12 19.13
N LEU A 12 5.53 -6.99 19.00
CA LEU A 12 5.51 -6.18 17.78
C LEU A 12 6.83 -5.39 17.72
N GLY A 13 7.93 -6.12 17.55
CA GLY A 13 9.22 -5.54 17.19
C GLY A 13 9.00 -4.61 16.02
N VAL A 14 9.41 -3.36 16.21
CA VAL A 14 9.33 -2.27 15.24
C VAL A 14 9.89 -2.78 13.92
N ALA A 15 9.00 -3.20 13.03
CA ALA A 15 9.41 -3.76 11.76
C ALA A 15 10.19 -2.68 11.03
N ASN A 16 11.45 -3.00 10.77
CA ASN A 16 12.38 -2.12 10.10
C ASN A 16 11.75 -1.56 8.84
N VAL A 17 12.03 -0.28 8.62
CA VAL A 17 11.62 0.53 7.48
C VAL A 17 11.80 -0.28 6.18
N SER A 18 10.71 -0.75 5.59
CA SER A 18 10.74 -1.19 4.19
C SER A 18 11.09 0.05 3.36
N SER A 19 12.32 0.08 2.86
CA SER A 19 12.70 0.99 1.80
C SER A 19 11.89 0.59 0.57
N VAL A 20 11.14 1.54 0.03
CA VAL A 20 10.43 1.37 -1.25
C VAL A 20 11.11 2.22 -2.31
N TYR A 21 11.17 1.73 -3.53
CA TYR A 21 11.67 2.52 -4.65
C TYR A 21 10.53 3.36 -5.22
N ILE A 22 10.73 4.67 -5.37
CA ILE A 22 9.77 5.55 -6.03
C ILE A 22 10.17 5.72 -7.50
N THR A 23 9.21 5.52 -8.39
CA THR A 23 9.30 5.88 -9.81
C THR A 23 8.10 6.73 -10.20
N THR A 24 8.11 7.25 -11.43
CA THR A 24 6.97 8.00 -11.97
C THR A 24 6.35 7.32 -13.18
N CYS A 25 5.03 7.30 -13.19
CA CYS A 25 4.20 7.01 -14.34
C CYS A 25 3.77 8.30 -15.06
N HIS A 26 4.45 9.44 -14.86
CA HIS A 26 4.30 10.74 -15.52
C HIS A 26 2.92 11.44 -15.51
N ASN A 27 1.79 10.75 -15.66
CA ASN A 27 0.45 11.31 -15.70
C ASN A 27 -0.63 10.25 -15.44
N ASP A 28 -1.87 10.72 -15.27
CA ASP A 28 -3.05 9.88 -14.99
C ASP A 28 -3.29 8.78 -16.04
N ASN A 29 -2.88 8.98 -17.30
CA ASN A 29 -3.11 8.02 -18.37
C ASN A 29 -2.13 6.85 -18.33
N GLU A 30 -0.91 7.12 -17.89
CA GLU A 30 0.16 6.14 -17.79
C GLU A 30 0.11 5.35 -16.48
N CYS A 31 -0.36 5.95 -15.38
CA CYS A 31 -0.41 5.28 -14.07
C CYS A 31 -1.36 4.09 -13.97
N GLY A 32 -2.04 3.68 -15.04
CA GLY A 32 -3.06 2.62 -15.01
C GLY A 32 -4.21 2.92 -14.03
N THR A 33 -5.19 2.04 -13.95
CA THR A 33 -6.17 2.08 -12.86
C THR A 33 -6.70 0.69 -12.57
N VAL A 34 -6.58 0.29 -11.30
CA VAL A 34 -7.21 -0.92 -10.75
C VAL A 34 -8.54 -0.56 -10.10
N CYS A 35 -8.65 0.66 -9.56
CA CYS A 35 -9.79 1.12 -8.76
C CYS A 35 -10.88 1.84 -9.56
N GLY A 36 -10.81 1.80 -10.89
CA GLY A 36 -11.75 2.47 -11.80
C GLY A 36 -11.67 4.00 -11.78
N THR A 37 -10.75 4.58 -11.00
CA THR A 37 -10.56 6.02 -10.85
C THR A 37 -9.09 6.38 -11.01
N LYS A 38 -8.85 7.58 -11.52
CA LYS A 38 -7.53 8.20 -11.69
C LYS A 38 -7.48 9.50 -10.89
N GLY A 39 -6.28 10.04 -10.72
CA GLY A 39 -6.10 11.34 -10.12
C GLY A 39 -4.63 11.69 -9.93
N PRO A 40 -4.33 12.97 -9.71
CA PRO A 40 -2.96 13.48 -9.73
C PRO A 40 -2.11 12.95 -8.57
N ASN A 41 -2.74 12.44 -7.51
CA ASN A 41 -2.07 11.79 -6.38
C ASN A 41 -2.12 10.26 -6.41
N THR A 42 -2.32 9.67 -7.59
CA THR A 42 -2.37 8.21 -7.73
C THR A 42 -1.02 7.56 -7.41
N VAL A 43 -1.07 6.45 -6.69
CA VAL A 43 0.07 5.54 -6.52
C VAL A 43 -0.31 4.11 -6.89
N GLY A 44 0.61 3.42 -7.54
CA GLY A 44 0.56 2.02 -7.93
C GLY A 44 1.62 1.22 -7.15
N PRO A 45 1.28 0.66 -5.98
CA PRO A 45 2.18 -0.24 -5.27
C PRO A 45 2.47 -1.52 -6.06
N SER A 46 3.69 -2.03 -5.94
CA SER A 46 4.05 -3.36 -6.44
C SER A 46 3.45 -4.47 -5.59
N GLU A 47 3.43 -5.69 -6.13
CA GLU A 47 2.99 -6.89 -5.42
C GLU A 47 3.72 -7.07 -4.09
N GLY A 48 2.96 -7.33 -3.02
CA GLY A 48 3.45 -7.44 -1.64
C GLY A 48 3.36 -6.14 -0.83
N LEU A 49 3.36 -4.97 -1.49
CA LEU A 49 3.21 -3.69 -0.81
C LEU A 49 1.72 -3.37 -0.56
N PHE A 50 1.40 -2.98 0.68
CA PHE A 50 0.07 -2.50 1.07
C PHE A 50 -1.07 -3.48 0.74
N GLY A 51 -0.81 -4.79 0.79
CA GLY A 51 -1.79 -5.82 0.46
C GLY A 51 -2.05 -6.00 -1.05
N THR A 52 -1.21 -5.43 -1.91
CA THR A 52 -1.31 -5.56 -3.37
C THR A 52 -0.97 -6.97 -3.81
N LYS A 53 -1.87 -7.58 -4.59
CA LYS A 53 -1.72 -8.92 -5.16
C LYS A 53 -2.09 -8.86 -6.64
N CYS A 54 -1.33 -9.52 -7.50
CA CYS A 54 -1.64 -9.60 -8.92
C CYS A 54 -1.52 -11.04 -9.40
N GLU A 55 -2.45 -11.45 -10.27
CA GLU A 55 -2.49 -12.81 -10.82
C GLU A 55 -2.73 -12.75 -12.33
N CYS A 56 -2.16 -13.69 -13.07
CA CYS A 56 -2.39 -13.80 -14.51
C CYS A 56 -3.86 -14.16 -14.79
N GLN A 57 -4.42 -13.67 -15.90
CA GLN A 57 -5.85 -13.77 -16.13
C GLN A 57 -6.32 -15.22 -16.31
N ASN A 58 -5.46 -16.07 -16.85
CA ASN A 58 -5.67 -17.50 -17.01
C ASN A 58 -5.49 -18.32 -15.71
N GLY A 59 -5.13 -17.68 -14.59
CA GLY A 59 -4.87 -18.33 -13.30
C GLY A 59 -3.63 -19.24 -13.29
N LYS A 60 -2.85 -19.28 -14.37
CA LYS A 60 -1.63 -20.09 -14.47
C LYS A 60 -0.44 -19.30 -13.94
N PRO A 61 0.61 -20.00 -13.47
CA PRO A 61 1.84 -19.32 -13.08
C PRO A 61 2.46 -18.53 -14.25
N PRO A 62 3.23 -17.47 -13.94
CA PRO A 62 4.04 -16.76 -14.93
C PRO A 62 5.04 -17.70 -15.64
N ALA A 63 5.31 -17.42 -16.91
CA ALA A 63 6.32 -18.11 -17.71
C ALA A 63 7.63 -17.32 -17.68
N TYR A 64 8.76 -18.04 -17.72
CA TYR A 64 10.08 -17.41 -17.87
C TYR A 64 10.15 -16.64 -19.20
N LEU A 65 10.65 -15.41 -19.14
CA LEU A 65 10.83 -14.55 -20.32
C LEU A 65 12.32 -14.37 -20.66
N CYS A 66 13.13 -13.93 -19.70
CA CYS A 66 14.56 -13.70 -19.90
C CYS A 66 15.32 -13.70 -18.57
N ASN A 67 16.66 -13.63 -18.63
CA ASN A 67 17.49 -13.25 -17.50
C ASN A 67 18.04 -11.84 -17.76
N LYS A 68 17.84 -10.93 -16.80
CA LYS A 68 18.33 -9.55 -16.87
C LYS A 68 19.01 -9.21 -15.57
N GLU A 69 20.24 -8.70 -15.64
CA GLU A 69 21.03 -8.30 -14.46
C GLU A 69 21.18 -9.45 -13.43
N GLY A 70 21.28 -10.70 -13.91
CA GLY A 70 21.40 -11.88 -13.08
C GLY A 70 20.09 -12.34 -12.43
N LYS A 71 18.96 -11.67 -12.69
CA LYS A 71 17.64 -12.01 -12.18
C LYS A 71 16.75 -12.56 -13.29
N ASN A 72 15.96 -13.58 -12.98
CA ASN A 72 14.98 -14.11 -13.91
C ASN A 72 13.76 -13.18 -13.98
N VAL A 73 13.39 -12.79 -15.19
CA VAL A 73 12.18 -12.04 -15.50
C VAL A 73 11.12 -13.03 -15.96
N TYR A 74 9.92 -12.91 -15.40
CA TYR A 74 8.77 -13.73 -15.73
C TYR A 74 7.62 -12.84 -16.21
N VAL A 75 6.85 -13.35 -17.17
CA VAL A 75 5.67 -12.70 -17.75
C VAL A 75 4.45 -13.58 -17.56
N CYS A 76 3.26 -12.98 -17.45
CA CYS A 76 2.04 -13.77 -17.45
C CYS A 76 1.94 -14.68 -18.68
N SER A 77 1.61 -15.95 -18.45
CA SER A 77 1.69 -17.00 -19.48
C SER A 77 0.63 -16.90 -20.57
N ASP A 78 -0.43 -16.12 -20.35
CA ASP A 78 -1.42 -15.71 -21.35
C ASP A 78 -1.01 -14.43 -22.11
N ASN A 79 0.14 -13.86 -21.78
CA ASN A 79 0.63 -12.59 -22.30
C ASN A 79 -0.38 -11.43 -22.15
N GLN A 80 -1.22 -11.48 -21.11
CA GLN A 80 -2.18 -10.43 -20.77
C GLN A 80 -1.72 -9.66 -19.52
N ALA A 81 -2.20 -8.43 -19.39
CA ALA A 81 -2.03 -7.67 -18.15
C ALA A 81 -2.66 -8.46 -16.97
N PRO A 82 -1.93 -8.66 -15.85
CA PRO A 82 -2.47 -9.37 -14.71
C PRO A 82 -3.64 -8.62 -14.07
N ARG A 83 -4.54 -9.37 -13.43
CA ARG A 83 -5.59 -8.81 -12.59
C ARG A 83 -5.02 -8.55 -11.20
N CYS A 84 -5.03 -7.28 -10.81
CA CYS A 84 -4.53 -6.87 -9.50
C CYS A 84 -5.69 -6.58 -8.54
N THR A 85 -5.51 -6.98 -7.28
CA THR A 85 -6.31 -6.56 -6.15
C THR A 85 -5.47 -5.63 -5.29
N VAL A 86 -5.99 -4.43 -5.06
CA VAL A 86 -5.37 -3.42 -4.19
C VAL A 86 -6.41 -2.87 -3.22
N HIS A 87 -5.93 -2.25 -2.16
CA HIS A 87 -6.79 -1.51 -1.24
C HIS A 87 -7.07 -0.11 -1.78
N CYS A 88 -8.08 -0.04 -2.64
CA CYS A 88 -8.48 1.19 -3.32
C CYS A 88 -8.77 2.33 -2.35
N ASN A 89 -8.36 3.53 -2.76
CA ASN A 89 -8.55 4.81 -2.05
C ASN A 89 -7.85 4.93 -0.69
N MET A 90 -7.04 3.94 -0.30
CA MET A 90 -6.20 4.11 0.89
C MET A 90 -5.10 5.11 0.63
N LYS A 91 -4.83 5.95 1.64
CA LYS A 91 -3.75 6.92 1.63
C LYS A 91 -2.43 6.25 2.04
N VAL A 92 -1.35 6.69 1.40
CA VAL A 92 0.02 6.29 1.71
C VAL A 92 0.83 7.56 1.87
N CYS A 93 1.54 7.70 2.99
CA CYS A 93 2.52 8.75 3.13
C CYS A 93 3.86 8.21 2.66
N ILE A 94 4.54 9.01 1.85
CA ILE A 94 5.83 8.71 1.27
C ILE A 94 6.81 9.78 1.75
N GLU A 95 7.97 9.39 2.23
CA GLU A 95 9.04 10.28 2.65
C GLU A 95 10.33 9.97 1.89
N LYS A 96 10.86 10.97 1.18
CA LYS A 96 12.12 10.89 0.45
C LYS A 96 12.95 12.14 0.71
N ASN A 97 14.19 11.97 1.18
CA ASN A 97 15.13 13.08 1.42
C ASN A 97 14.54 14.23 2.26
N GLY A 98 13.77 13.90 3.31
CA GLY A 98 13.10 14.86 4.19
C GLY A 98 11.84 15.51 3.60
N ARG A 99 11.49 15.23 2.34
CA ARG A 99 10.24 15.64 1.71
C ARG A 99 9.18 14.59 1.90
N LYS A 100 7.92 15.01 2.01
CA LYS A 100 6.77 14.14 2.22
C LYS A 100 5.69 14.42 1.19
N SER A 101 5.00 13.39 0.74
CA SER A 101 3.82 13.50 -0.11
C SER A 101 2.82 12.39 0.22
N THR A 102 1.53 12.72 0.17
CA THR A 102 0.45 11.75 0.37
C THR A 102 -0.07 11.25 -0.98
N GLY A 103 0.18 9.98 -1.27
CA GLY A 103 -0.42 9.25 -2.38
C GLY A 103 -1.74 8.58 -2.00
N VAL A 104 -2.52 8.22 -3.02
CA VAL A 104 -3.76 7.43 -2.89
C VAL A 104 -3.66 6.21 -3.81
N ILE A 105 -3.82 5.02 -3.24
CA ILE A 105 -3.76 3.77 -3.99
C ILE A 105 -4.96 3.70 -4.93
N ARG A 106 -4.69 3.79 -6.24
CA ARG A 106 -5.71 3.61 -7.31
C ARG A 106 -5.28 2.64 -8.40
N SER A 107 -4.02 2.23 -8.38
CA SER A 107 -3.41 1.38 -9.40
C SER A 107 -2.51 0.32 -8.74
N ALA A 108 -1.76 -0.40 -9.55
CA ALA A 108 -0.74 -1.37 -9.14
C ALA A 108 0.45 -1.31 -10.09
N CYS A 109 1.61 -1.75 -9.61
CA CYS A 109 2.86 -1.90 -10.35
C CYS A 109 3.20 -3.40 -10.44
N PRO A 110 2.47 -4.17 -11.27
CA PRO A 110 2.59 -5.63 -11.36
C PRO A 110 3.97 -6.10 -11.85
N LYS A 111 4.48 -7.18 -11.24
CA LYS A 111 5.77 -7.79 -11.56
C LYS A 111 5.76 -8.54 -12.89
N HIS A 112 4.62 -9.12 -13.26
CA HIS A 112 4.48 -10.03 -14.40
C HIS A 112 3.72 -9.44 -15.59
N HIS A 113 3.52 -8.12 -15.60
CA HIS A 113 2.85 -7.45 -16.72
C HIS A 113 3.70 -7.53 -17.99
N PRO A 114 3.12 -7.91 -19.15
CA PRO A 114 3.86 -8.06 -20.41
C PRO A 114 4.74 -6.86 -20.74
N GLN A 115 4.19 -5.64 -20.72
CA GLN A 115 4.95 -4.42 -20.99
C GLN A 115 6.18 -4.28 -20.06
N ASN A 116 5.97 -4.29 -18.74
CA ASN A 116 7.06 -4.17 -17.75
C ASN A 116 8.12 -5.26 -17.92
N ALA A 117 7.71 -6.51 -18.15
CA ALA A 117 8.62 -7.64 -18.31
C ALA A 117 9.45 -7.52 -19.60
N HIS A 118 8.80 -7.19 -20.72
CA HIS A 118 9.48 -6.99 -22.00
C HIS A 118 10.41 -5.78 -21.98
N ASP A 119 9.98 -4.65 -21.42
CA ASP A 119 10.81 -3.44 -21.30
C ASP A 119 12.02 -3.69 -20.40
N CYS A 120 11.83 -4.41 -19.28
CA CYS A 120 12.95 -4.85 -18.45
C CYS A 120 13.92 -5.74 -19.23
N CYS A 121 13.44 -6.76 -19.94
CA CYS A 121 14.30 -7.63 -20.75
C CYS A 121 15.06 -6.87 -21.85
N ASN A 122 14.40 -5.94 -22.54
CA ASN A 122 14.99 -5.19 -23.64
C ASN A 122 15.99 -4.14 -23.14
N HIS A 123 15.65 -3.38 -22.10
CA HIS A 123 16.39 -2.17 -21.72
C HIS A 123 17.16 -2.32 -20.40
N GLY A 124 16.63 -3.02 -19.41
CA GLY A 124 17.23 -3.12 -18.08
C GLY A 124 17.10 -1.84 -17.24
N GLY A 125 17.84 -1.75 -16.15
CA GLY A 125 17.92 -0.55 -15.32
C GLY A 125 16.55 -0.09 -14.81
N SER A 126 16.20 1.17 -15.06
CA SER A 126 14.95 1.78 -14.60
C SER A 126 13.68 1.11 -15.15
N TYR A 127 13.77 0.38 -16.26
CA TYR A 127 12.64 -0.36 -16.84
C TYR A 127 12.29 -1.63 -16.04
N CYS A 128 13.16 -2.06 -15.12
CA CYS A 128 12.94 -3.21 -14.26
C CYS A 128 12.35 -2.86 -12.89
N THR A 129 11.98 -1.59 -12.64
CA THR A 129 11.50 -1.13 -11.33
C THR A 129 10.32 -1.95 -10.81
N CYS A 130 9.22 -2.04 -11.58
CA CYS A 130 8.07 -2.88 -11.19
C CYS A 130 8.37 -4.38 -11.13
N VAL A 131 9.39 -4.87 -11.84
CA VAL A 131 9.72 -6.30 -11.92
C VAL A 131 10.57 -6.75 -10.72
N PHE A 132 11.55 -5.95 -10.31
CA PHE A 132 12.57 -6.35 -9.35
C PHE A 132 12.51 -5.65 -8.00
N HIS A 133 11.86 -4.49 -7.91
CA HIS A 133 11.89 -3.65 -6.72
C HIS A 133 10.50 -3.57 -6.08
N ASP A 134 10.49 -3.47 -4.76
CA ASP A 134 9.33 -3.04 -4.01
C ASP A 134 9.08 -1.56 -4.33
N THR A 135 8.19 -1.30 -5.28
CA THR A 135 8.07 -0.01 -5.96
C THR A 135 6.72 0.64 -5.65
N LEU A 136 6.74 1.95 -5.43
CA LEU A 136 5.56 2.79 -5.60
C LEU A 136 5.71 3.55 -6.92
N ASP A 137 4.88 3.18 -7.90
CA ASP A 137 4.77 3.92 -9.14
C ASP A 137 3.83 5.11 -8.93
N THR A 138 4.38 6.31 -9.00
CA THR A 138 3.70 7.53 -8.54
C THR A 138 3.34 8.45 -9.69
N ASN A 139 2.17 9.04 -9.61
CA ASN A 139 1.81 10.13 -10.51
C ASN A 139 2.72 11.36 -10.27
N TYR A 140 2.79 12.24 -11.27
CA TYR A 140 3.70 13.38 -11.27
C TYR A 140 3.53 14.33 -10.09
N GLN A 141 2.31 14.56 -9.59
CA GLN A 141 2.15 15.45 -8.43
C GLN A 141 2.93 14.90 -7.23
N VAL A 142 2.68 13.65 -6.83
CA VAL A 142 3.38 12.99 -5.72
C VAL A 142 4.89 12.93 -5.98
N PHE A 143 5.27 12.55 -7.20
CA PHE A 143 6.68 12.47 -7.59
C PHE A 143 7.41 13.81 -7.48
N SER A 144 6.79 14.89 -7.95
CA SER A 144 7.36 16.24 -7.93
C SER A 144 7.48 16.79 -6.51
N GLU A 145 6.49 16.56 -5.64
CA GLU A 145 6.52 16.91 -4.22
C GLU A 145 7.68 16.20 -3.49
N LEU A 146 7.99 14.97 -3.89
CA LEU A 146 9.14 14.19 -3.39
C LEU A 146 10.49 14.58 -4.00
N GLY A 147 10.53 15.62 -4.84
CA GLY A 147 11.76 16.15 -5.44
C GLY A 147 12.05 15.67 -6.87
N GLY A 148 11.07 15.09 -7.57
CA GLY A 148 11.11 14.89 -9.02
C GLY A 148 12.20 13.94 -9.51
N SER A 149 12.56 12.94 -8.70
CA SER A 149 13.60 11.97 -9.05
C SER A 149 13.21 10.58 -8.57
N ASN A 150 13.66 9.54 -9.30
CA ASN A 150 13.52 8.16 -8.85
C ASN A 150 14.45 7.90 -7.67
N GLY A 151 14.17 6.86 -6.88
CA GLY A 151 15.06 6.43 -5.80
C GLY A 151 14.33 5.94 -4.57
N ASP A 152 15.12 5.50 -3.59
CA ASP A 152 14.63 4.93 -2.35
C ASP A 152 13.91 5.96 -1.49
N ALA A 153 12.82 5.51 -0.85
CA ALA A 153 11.99 6.27 0.05
C ALA A 153 11.45 5.37 1.17
N LYS A 154 10.85 6.01 2.17
CA LYS A 154 10.07 5.33 3.21
C LYS A 154 8.60 5.51 2.89
N ALA A 155 7.79 4.49 3.15
CA ALA A 155 6.34 4.61 3.00
C ALA A 155 5.57 3.91 4.11
N TRP A 156 4.39 4.45 4.43
CA TRP A 156 3.49 3.91 5.44
C TRP A 156 2.03 4.21 5.10
N LEU A 157 1.12 3.39 5.62
CA LEU A 157 -0.31 3.61 5.47
C LEU A 157 -0.76 4.83 6.28
N GLY A 158 -1.55 5.70 5.65
CA GLY A 158 -2.03 6.97 6.23
C GLY A 158 -1.64 8.19 5.39
N SER A 159 -2.15 9.37 5.74
CA SER A 159 -1.66 10.64 5.18
C SER A 159 -0.43 11.14 5.92
N CYS A 160 0.38 11.98 5.28
CA CYS A 160 1.57 12.53 5.91
C CYS A 160 1.29 13.46 7.10
N ASP A 161 0.08 14.03 7.15
CA ASP A 161 -0.38 14.88 8.25
C ASP A 161 -0.97 14.08 9.41
N SER A 162 -1.14 12.77 9.26
CA SER A 162 -1.65 11.91 10.34
C SER A 162 -0.52 11.47 11.25
N HIS A 163 -0.66 11.65 12.56
CA HIS A 163 0.30 11.19 13.58
C HIS A 163 0.34 9.66 13.76
N HIS A 164 -0.52 8.92 13.04
CA HIS A 164 -0.71 7.48 13.19
C HIS A 164 -0.53 6.78 11.84
N GLY A 165 0.72 6.54 11.47
CA GLY A 165 1.09 5.82 10.25
C GLY A 165 1.59 4.40 10.54
N LEU A 166 1.00 3.39 9.90
CA LEU A 166 1.51 2.01 9.99
C LEU A 166 2.60 1.77 8.95
N LYS A 167 3.84 1.62 9.42
CA LYS A 167 5.02 1.36 8.58
C LYS A 167 4.93 -0.01 7.90
N VAL A 168 5.30 -0.05 6.63
CA VAL A 168 5.13 -1.22 5.74
C VAL A 168 6.35 -2.13 5.83
N GLY A 169 6.13 -3.44 5.65
CA GLY A 169 7.18 -4.46 5.59
C GLY A 169 6.96 -5.68 6.50
N SER A 170 5.94 -5.69 7.36
CA SER A 170 5.66 -6.82 8.24
C SER A 170 4.38 -7.57 7.86
N ILE A 171 4.35 -8.85 8.23
CA ILE A 171 3.17 -9.73 8.29
C ILE A 171 1.97 -9.03 8.99
N GLN A 172 2.23 -7.98 9.78
CA GLN A 172 1.23 -7.20 10.49
C GLN A 172 0.38 -6.30 9.57
N ALA A 173 0.84 -5.94 8.37
CA ALA A 173 0.03 -5.13 7.45
C ALA A 173 -1.17 -5.92 6.90
N GLU A 174 -0.97 -7.18 6.48
CA GLU A 174 -2.08 -8.07 6.09
C GLU A 174 -2.99 -8.38 7.29
N LEU A 175 -2.41 -8.64 8.47
CA LEU A 175 -3.20 -8.90 9.69
C LEU A 175 -4.02 -7.67 10.10
N TYR A 176 -3.45 -6.47 10.05
CA TYR A 176 -4.16 -5.20 10.31
C TYR A 176 -5.25 -4.96 9.27
N LEU A 177 -4.98 -5.19 7.98
CA LEU A 177 -5.98 -5.08 6.92
C LEU A 177 -7.10 -6.12 7.08
N GLN A 178 -6.84 -7.28 7.68
CA GLN A 178 -7.89 -8.25 8.02
C GLN A 178 -8.66 -7.86 9.29
N LEU A 179 -7.99 -7.29 10.29
CA LEU A 179 -8.58 -6.93 11.58
C LEU A 179 -9.35 -5.60 11.56
N VAL A 180 -8.92 -4.62 10.76
CA VAL A 180 -9.45 -3.24 10.78
C VAL A 180 -10.40 -2.94 9.62
N LYS A 181 -10.37 -3.73 8.54
CA LYS A 181 -11.31 -3.60 7.40
C LYS A 181 -12.80 -3.67 7.81
N PRO A 182 -13.23 -4.49 8.79
CA PRO A 182 -14.61 -4.44 9.27
C PRO A 182 -14.99 -3.12 9.94
N GLU A 183 -14.08 -2.48 10.69
CA GLU A 183 -14.36 -1.27 11.46
C GLU A 183 -14.21 0.02 10.64
N LEU A 184 -13.24 0.08 9.71
CA LEU A 184 -13.11 1.22 8.78
C LEU A 184 -14.29 1.33 7.81
N CYS A 185 -14.87 0.20 7.37
CA CYS A 185 -16.10 0.21 6.59
C CYS A 185 -17.29 0.72 7.43
N SER A 186 -17.32 0.49 8.74
CA SER A 186 -18.38 1.03 9.62
C SER A 186 -18.21 2.52 9.90
N ALA A 187 -16.97 3.01 10.03
CA ALA A 187 -16.69 4.43 10.27
C ALA A 187 -16.96 5.30 9.03
N VAL A 188 -16.54 4.85 7.84
CA VAL A 188 -16.76 5.59 6.58
C VAL A 188 -18.24 5.57 6.13
N MET A 189 -19.04 4.58 6.56
CA MET A 189 -20.49 4.58 6.31
C MET A 189 -21.30 5.44 7.31
N SER A 190 -20.70 5.94 8.39
CA SER A 190 -21.44 6.75 9.38
C SER A 190 -21.53 8.24 9.03
N ASP A 191 -20.69 8.75 8.13
CA ASP A 191 -20.67 10.17 7.75
C ASP A 191 -21.57 10.50 6.53
N GLY A 192 -22.25 9.51 5.94
CA GLY A 192 -22.86 9.68 4.61
C GLY A 192 -24.30 9.23 4.39
N TYR A 193 -24.97 8.54 5.33
CA TYR A 193 -26.32 8.03 5.07
C TYR A 193 -27.26 8.20 6.27
N HIS A 194 -28.17 9.17 6.12
CA HIS A 194 -29.40 9.39 6.90
C HIS A 194 -29.30 9.45 8.43
N GLN A 195 -29.37 10.69 8.95
CA GLN A 195 -30.03 10.98 10.23
C GLN A 195 -31.46 10.39 10.21
N ARG A 196 -31.66 9.26 10.91
CA ARG A 196 -32.93 8.92 11.55
C ARG A 196 -32.66 8.41 12.95
N ASN A 197 -33.07 9.26 13.90
CA ASN A 197 -33.24 9.06 15.34
C ASN A 197 -33.14 7.61 15.84
N TYR A 198 -32.05 7.31 16.56
CA TYR A 198 -31.96 6.25 17.59
C TYR A 198 -31.04 6.71 18.74
N PRO A 199 -31.25 6.23 19.97
CA PRO A 199 -30.86 6.93 21.20
C PRO A 199 -29.38 6.75 21.61
N GLU A 200 -28.94 7.67 22.47
CA GLU A 200 -27.63 7.85 23.12
C GLU A 200 -26.96 6.59 23.72
N GLN A 201 -26.46 5.67 22.89
CA GLN A 201 -25.56 4.60 23.37
C GLN A 201 -24.29 4.41 22.54
N TYR A 202 -24.12 5.10 21.41
CA TYR A 202 -22.96 4.92 20.53
C TYR A 202 -21.76 5.84 20.81
N HIS A 203 -21.89 6.83 21.70
CA HIS A 203 -20.78 7.74 22.03
C HIS A 203 -19.71 7.14 22.95
N ASN A 204 -20.05 6.11 23.75
CA ASN A 204 -19.09 5.55 24.72
C ASN A 204 -18.09 4.54 24.13
N HIS A 205 -18.37 3.91 22.98
CA HIS A 205 -17.44 2.92 22.40
C HIS A 205 -16.28 3.58 21.62
N HIS A 206 -16.51 4.76 21.03
CA HIS A 206 -15.49 5.46 20.26
C HIS A 206 -14.42 6.09 21.17
N GLN A 207 -14.81 6.69 22.29
CA GLN A 207 -13.86 7.24 23.27
C GLN A 207 -13.03 6.13 23.92
N HIS A 208 -13.65 4.99 24.22
CA HIS A 208 -12.93 3.90 24.89
C HIS A 208 -11.87 3.25 24.00
N PHE A 209 -12.07 3.21 22.68
CA PHE A 209 -11.06 2.69 21.75
C PHE A 209 -9.86 3.64 21.58
N HIS A 210 -10.10 4.95 21.50
CA HIS A 210 -9.03 5.95 21.50
C HIS A 210 -8.25 5.95 22.83
N GLU A 211 -8.93 5.84 23.97
CA GLU A 211 -8.28 5.72 25.29
C GLU A 211 -7.44 4.44 25.42
N LEU A 212 -7.89 3.31 24.86
CA LEU A 212 -7.13 2.06 24.87
C LEU A 212 -5.90 2.12 23.95
N LEU A 213 -5.99 2.82 22.81
CA LEU A 213 -4.84 3.11 21.95
C LEU A 213 -3.85 4.08 22.63
N ASP A 214 -4.35 5.13 23.28
CA ASP A 214 -3.52 6.12 23.98
C ASP A 214 -2.85 5.54 25.23
N GLN A 215 -3.52 4.63 25.97
CA GLN A 215 -2.92 3.91 27.09
C GLN A 215 -1.89 2.86 26.63
N ALA A 216 -2.12 2.19 25.50
CA ALA A 216 -1.13 1.27 24.94
C ALA A 216 0.12 2.01 24.45
N TYR A 217 -0.02 3.23 23.92
CA TYR A 217 1.09 4.07 23.48
C TYR A 217 1.83 4.76 24.65
N SER A 218 1.11 5.30 25.64
CA SER A 218 1.73 6.06 26.75
C SER A 218 2.59 5.18 27.67
N ASN A 219 2.21 3.91 27.86
CA ASN A 219 2.98 2.98 28.68
C ASN A 219 4.28 2.50 28.01
N HIS A 220 4.46 2.77 26.70
CA HIS A 220 5.63 2.33 25.95
C HIS A 220 6.77 3.36 25.88
N PHE A 221 6.52 4.61 26.28
CA PHE A 221 7.49 5.73 26.20
C PHE A 221 7.99 6.23 27.57
N GLN A 222 7.66 5.54 28.68
CA GLN A 222 8.18 5.85 30.03
C GLN A 222 9.24 4.85 30.53
N GLN A 223 9.85 4.04 29.65
CA GLN A 223 10.99 3.17 29.97
C GLN A 223 12.18 3.46 29.06
#